data_AF-A0A962GU73-F1
#
_entry.id   AF-A0A962GU73-F1
#
_cell.length_a   1.000
_cell.length_b   1.000
_cell.length_c   1.000
_cell.angle_alpha   90.00
_cell.angle_beta   90.00
_cell.angle_gamma   90.00
#
_symmetry.space_group_name_H-M   'P 1'
#
loop_
_entity.id
_entity.type
_entity.pdbx_description
1 polymer ?
#
loop_
_entity_poly.entity_id
_entity_poly.type
_entity_poly.pdbx_seq_one_letter_code
_entity_poly.pdbx_strand_id
1 'polypeptide(L)'
;MARTGATFAKVLLFRNIEPSIYASYLIKIDFRNLIENKLYWYYSQSSQYWEQANILSSGSAQPHFNGAALKRLYFNYPESISEQKQIVTILDKAFAAIDQAKANIEKNIQNAQELFQSKLNQIFSQNGDGWEERTLGELGTLTSSKRIFKKEYVNEGIPFYRSKEIKELGNGRDISLELFISEERYREIKSKYGIPEKGDILLTAVGTIGEMYIVKDNDEFYFKDGNIMWLKNFETLNSFYLKYALTNFVEHLKAISRGSAYNALTIQKLKAYSIPAPNQNVQERIVIELDLVQEKANQLENHYKEKLLNLDELKKSILQKAFTGELT
;
A
#
# COMPACT_ATOMS: atom_id res chain seq x y z
N MET A 1 -15.66 -28.16 4.10
CA MET A 1 -16.31 -26.82 4.14
C MET A 1 -16.41 -26.33 5.56
N ALA A 2 -16.08 -25.06 5.85
CA ALA A 2 -16.28 -24.48 7.17
C ALA A 2 -17.74 -24.04 7.39
N ARG A 3 -18.32 -24.35 8.56
CA ARG A 3 -19.75 -24.07 8.85
C ARG A 3 -20.02 -22.71 9.50
N THR A 4 -19.01 -22.03 10.03
CA THR A 4 -19.24 -20.83 10.86
C THR A 4 -18.08 -19.84 10.82
N GLY A 5 -18.32 -18.61 11.27
CA GLY A 5 -17.32 -17.55 11.44
C GLY A 5 -16.92 -16.86 10.13
N ALA A 6 -15.81 -16.13 10.16
CA ALA A 6 -15.29 -15.38 9.00
C ALA A 6 -14.92 -16.26 7.79
N THR A 7 -14.89 -17.58 7.98
CA THR A 7 -14.60 -18.57 6.94
C THR A 7 -15.82 -19.41 6.56
N PHE A 8 -17.03 -19.06 7.01
CA PHE A 8 -18.23 -19.85 6.69
C PHE A 8 -18.34 -20.11 5.19
N ALA A 9 -18.91 -21.27 4.83
CA ALA A 9 -19.10 -21.74 3.45
C ALA A 9 -17.82 -21.90 2.60
N LYS A 10 -16.62 -21.53 3.09
CA LYS A 10 -15.37 -21.78 2.35
C LYS A 10 -15.11 -23.29 2.23
N VAL A 11 -14.78 -23.73 1.01
CA VAL A 11 -14.52 -25.13 0.68
C VAL A 11 -13.04 -25.31 0.37
N LEU A 12 -12.45 -26.35 0.97
CA LEU A 12 -11.12 -26.84 0.64
C LEU A 12 -11.28 -28.13 -0.16
N LEU A 13 -10.57 -28.23 -1.29
CA LEU A 13 -10.40 -29.51 -1.99
C LEU A 13 -9.29 -30.31 -1.32
N PHE A 14 -9.66 -31.37 -0.62
CA PHE A 14 -8.69 -32.25 0.03
C PHE A 14 -8.01 -33.16 -1.01
N ARG A 15 -6.68 -33.04 -1.13
CA ARG A 15 -5.87 -33.77 -2.14
C ARG A 15 -5.20 -35.04 -1.60
N ASN A 16 -5.54 -35.46 -0.37
CA ASN A 16 -5.00 -36.64 0.28
C ASN A 16 -3.46 -36.72 0.29
N ILE A 17 -2.80 -35.58 0.54
CA ILE A 17 -1.34 -35.48 0.57
C ILE A 17 -0.80 -36.21 1.81
N GLU A 18 -1.52 -36.14 2.94
CA GLU A 18 -1.18 -36.82 4.19
C GLU A 18 -2.44 -37.29 4.92
N PRO A 19 -2.38 -38.38 5.72
CA PRO A 19 -3.48 -38.82 6.56
C PRO A 19 -3.95 -37.70 7.49
N SER A 20 -5.25 -37.41 7.50
CA SER A 20 -5.79 -36.23 8.18
C SER A 20 -7.15 -36.51 8.84
N ILE A 21 -7.40 -35.87 9.98
CA ILE A 21 -8.72 -35.76 10.61
C ILE A 21 -9.20 -34.30 10.55
N TYR A 22 -10.50 -34.07 10.36
CA TYR A 22 -11.06 -32.72 10.29
C TYR A 22 -11.82 -32.37 11.57
N ALA A 23 -11.70 -31.12 12.00
CA ALA A 23 -12.37 -30.64 13.20
C ALA A 23 -13.90 -30.63 13.06
N SER A 24 -14.61 -30.64 14.19
CA SER A 24 -16.09 -30.71 14.25
C SER A 24 -16.81 -29.53 13.57
N TYR A 25 -16.13 -28.41 13.37
CA TYR A 25 -16.63 -27.25 12.64
C TYR A 25 -16.40 -27.32 11.12
N LEU A 26 -15.97 -28.47 10.61
CA LEU A 26 -15.86 -28.74 9.18
C LEU A 26 -16.93 -29.77 8.77
N ILE A 27 -17.46 -29.58 7.56
CA ILE A 27 -18.37 -30.51 6.90
C ILE A 27 -17.60 -31.16 5.76
N LYS A 28 -17.53 -32.49 5.77
CA LYS A 28 -17.12 -33.30 4.63
C LYS A 28 -18.28 -33.38 3.64
N ILE A 29 -17.99 -33.12 2.37
CA ILE A 29 -18.96 -33.14 1.28
C ILE A 29 -18.64 -34.37 0.44
N ASP A 30 -19.59 -35.30 0.36
CA ASP A 30 -19.53 -36.48 -0.49
C ASP A 30 -20.78 -36.48 -1.38
N PHE A 31 -20.61 -36.69 -2.69
CA PHE A 31 -21.71 -36.71 -3.64
C PHE A 31 -22.26 -38.11 -3.83
N ARG A 32 -23.60 -38.23 -3.89
CA ARG A 32 -24.27 -39.49 -4.27
C ARG A 32 -24.21 -39.71 -5.79
N ASN A 33 -24.24 -38.63 -6.55
CA ASN A 33 -24.15 -38.63 -8.00
C ASN A 33 -22.68 -38.58 -8.44
N LEU A 34 -22.42 -38.99 -9.68
CA LEU A 34 -21.09 -38.94 -10.27
C LEU A 34 -20.69 -37.49 -10.58
N ILE A 35 -20.06 -36.84 -9.59
CA ILE A 35 -19.61 -35.45 -9.67
C ILE A 35 -18.09 -35.41 -9.52
N GLU A 36 -17.41 -34.75 -10.44
CA GLU A 36 -15.99 -34.41 -10.32
C GLU A 36 -15.80 -33.42 -9.16
N ASN A 37 -15.12 -33.86 -8.10
CA ASN A 37 -14.95 -33.07 -6.87
C ASN A 37 -14.35 -31.68 -7.15
N LYS A 38 -13.44 -31.59 -8.11
CA LYS A 38 -12.81 -30.32 -8.48
C LYS A 38 -13.77 -29.36 -9.17
N LEU A 39 -14.77 -29.86 -9.90
CA LEU A 39 -15.83 -29.03 -10.48
C LEU A 39 -16.66 -28.34 -9.39
N TYR A 40 -17.07 -29.10 -8.36
CA TYR A 40 -17.77 -28.50 -7.22
C TYR A 40 -16.89 -27.51 -6.46
N TRP A 41 -15.59 -27.80 -6.34
CA TRP A 41 -14.65 -26.84 -5.73
C TRP A 41 -14.57 -25.53 -6.52
N TYR A 42 -14.61 -25.56 -7.86
CA TYR A 42 -14.75 -24.35 -8.67
C TYR A 42 -16.09 -23.66 -8.47
N TYR A 43 -17.18 -24.42 -8.43
CA TYR A 43 -18.51 -23.87 -8.15
C TYR A 43 -18.55 -23.15 -6.81
N SER A 44 -17.91 -23.68 -5.78
CA SER A 44 -17.83 -23.03 -4.46
C SER A 44 -17.07 -21.69 -4.43
N GLN A 45 -16.43 -21.31 -5.53
CA GLN A 45 -15.75 -20.03 -5.71
C GLN A 45 -16.58 -19.04 -6.56
N SER A 46 -17.68 -19.49 -7.18
CA SER A 46 -18.50 -18.65 -8.05
C SER A 46 -19.42 -17.73 -7.24
N SER A 47 -19.85 -16.62 -7.86
CA SER A 47 -20.85 -15.72 -7.27
C SER A 47 -22.17 -16.45 -6.97
N GLN A 48 -22.60 -17.33 -7.87
CA GLN A 48 -23.82 -18.11 -7.74
C GLN A 48 -23.84 -18.99 -6.48
N TYR A 49 -22.70 -19.57 -6.09
CA TYR A 49 -22.59 -20.30 -4.83
C TYR A 49 -22.71 -19.37 -3.64
N TRP A 50 -21.99 -18.24 -3.65
CA TRP A 50 -21.96 -17.30 -2.53
C TRP A 50 -23.29 -16.57 -2.33
N GLU A 51 -24.01 -16.22 -3.39
CA GLU A 51 -25.36 -15.67 -3.31
C GLU A 51 -26.29 -16.63 -2.57
N GLN A 52 -26.31 -17.91 -2.96
CA GLN A 52 -27.13 -18.90 -2.27
C GLN A 52 -26.65 -19.19 -0.85
N ALA A 53 -25.34 -19.29 -0.62
CA ALA A 53 -24.78 -19.54 0.71
C ALA A 53 -25.13 -18.41 1.69
N ASN A 54 -25.09 -17.16 1.23
CA ASN A 54 -25.50 -15.99 2.02
C ASN A 54 -26.99 -16.05 2.38
N ILE A 55 -27.86 -16.34 1.42
CA ILE A 55 -29.32 -16.46 1.64
C ILE A 55 -29.65 -17.61 2.61
N LEU A 56 -28.95 -18.72 2.48
CA LEU A 56 -29.20 -19.94 3.25
C LEU A 56 -28.50 -19.93 4.63
N SER A 57 -27.61 -18.98 4.86
CA SER A 57 -26.94 -18.79 6.15
C SER A 57 -27.90 -18.21 7.20
N SER A 58 -27.71 -18.60 8.46
CA SER A 58 -28.50 -18.11 9.59
C SER A 58 -27.61 -17.48 10.66
N GLY A 59 -28.15 -16.56 11.47
CA GLY A 59 -27.42 -15.91 12.56
C GLY A 59 -26.87 -14.53 12.17
N SER A 60 -27.20 -13.49 12.96
CA SER A 60 -26.88 -12.09 12.65
C SER A 60 -25.44 -11.71 12.96
N ALA A 61 -24.87 -12.21 14.05
CA ALA A 61 -23.50 -11.89 14.48
C ALA A 61 -22.44 -12.90 13.99
N GLN A 62 -22.84 -14.17 13.82
CA GLN A 62 -21.97 -15.24 13.33
C GLN A 62 -22.73 -16.07 12.29
N PRO A 63 -22.37 -15.97 10.99
CA PRO A 63 -23.03 -16.74 9.95
C PRO A 63 -22.88 -18.23 10.21
N HIS A 64 -23.99 -18.95 10.18
CA HIS A 64 -24.04 -20.39 10.36
C HIS A 64 -24.59 -21.05 9.10
N PHE A 65 -23.72 -21.76 8.39
CA PHE A 65 -24.01 -22.50 7.16
C PHE A 65 -23.78 -24.00 7.40
N ASN A 66 -24.82 -24.68 7.89
CA ASN A 66 -24.75 -26.07 8.33
C ASN A 66 -25.08 -27.07 7.21
N GLY A 67 -25.06 -28.37 7.55
CA GLY A 67 -25.34 -29.43 6.57
C GLY A 67 -26.75 -29.40 6.00
N ALA A 68 -27.74 -28.87 6.74
CA ALA A 68 -29.10 -28.69 6.23
C ALA A 68 -29.17 -27.54 5.21
N ALA A 69 -28.46 -26.45 5.47
CA ALA A 69 -28.31 -25.35 4.51
C ALA A 69 -27.59 -25.80 3.23
N LEU A 70 -26.48 -26.53 3.37
CA LEU A 70 -25.72 -27.11 2.25
C LEU A 70 -26.58 -28.01 1.35
N LYS A 71 -27.48 -28.82 1.92
CA LYS A 71 -28.40 -29.68 1.14
C LYS A 71 -29.43 -28.91 0.32
N ARG A 72 -29.66 -27.62 0.62
CA ARG A 72 -30.58 -26.74 -0.12
C ARG A 72 -29.88 -25.97 -1.24
N LEU A 73 -28.56 -26.06 -1.35
CA LEU A 73 -27.84 -25.42 -2.46
C LEU A 73 -28.23 -26.07 -3.78
N TYR A 74 -28.50 -25.21 -4.76
CA TYR A 74 -28.72 -25.60 -6.14
C TYR A 74 -27.41 -25.49 -6.92
N PHE A 75 -26.87 -26.65 -7.30
CA PHE A 75 -25.69 -26.78 -8.13
C PHE A 75 -26.10 -27.37 -9.48
N ASN A 76 -26.08 -26.55 -10.53
CA ASN A 76 -26.28 -27.03 -11.89
C ASN A 76 -24.95 -27.56 -12.45
N TYR A 77 -24.94 -28.79 -12.94
CA TYR A 77 -23.73 -29.44 -13.45
C TYR A 77 -24.07 -30.41 -14.60
N PRO A 78 -23.14 -30.63 -15.55
CA PRO A 78 -23.37 -31.62 -16.60
C PRO A 78 -23.44 -33.05 -16.07
N GLU A 79 -24.37 -33.86 -16.57
CA GLU A 79 -24.49 -35.27 -16.15
C GLU A 79 -23.28 -36.12 -16.60
N SER A 80 -22.66 -35.76 -17.72
CA SER A 80 -21.49 -36.47 -18.25
C SER A 80 -20.22 -36.15 -17.46
N ILE A 81 -19.63 -37.17 -16.83
CA ILE A 81 -18.34 -37.03 -16.14
C ILE A 81 -17.22 -36.58 -17.09
N SER A 82 -17.32 -36.89 -18.38
CA SER A 82 -16.35 -36.45 -19.39
C SER A 82 -16.44 -34.94 -19.60
N GLU A 83 -17.65 -34.40 -19.70
CA GLU A 83 -17.90 -32.97 -19.86
C GLU A 83 -17.49 -32.19 -18.60
N GLN A 84 -17.83 -32.70 -17.41
CA GLN A 84 -17.36 -32.13 -16.15
C GLN A 84 -15.83 -32.01 -16.10
N LYS A 85 -15.10 -33.06 -16.55
CA LYS A 85 -13.63 -33.05 -16.63
C LYS A 85 -13.09 -32.07 -17.68
N GLN A 86 -13.80 -31.89 -18.80
CA GLN A 86 -13.45 -30.89 -19.80
C GLN A 86 -13.57 -29.47 -19.24
N ILE A 87 -14.68 -29.15 -18.56
CA ILE A 87 -14.86 -27.86 -17.86
C ILE A 87 -13.73 -27.64 -16.86
N VAL A 88 -13.45 -28.63 -16.01
CA VAL A 88 -12.33 -28.57 -15.04
C VAL A 88 -11.00 -28.28 -15.72
N THR A 89 -10.73 -28.93 -16.86
CA THR A 89 -9.48 -28.73 -17.62
C THR A 89 -9.38 -27.31 -18.18
N ILE A 90 -10.48 -26.74 -18.67
CA ILE A 90 -10.52 -25.37 -19.18
C ILE A 90 -10.29 -24.38 -18.03
N LEU A 91 -10.98 -24.57 -16.91
CA LEU A 91 -10.83 -23.74 -15.70
C LEU A 91 -9.41 -23.80 -15.12
N ASP A 92 -8.81 -24.99 -15.08
CA ASP A 92 -7.43 -25.18 -14.65
C ASP A 92 -6.45 -24.37 -15.50
N LYS A 93 -6.54 -24.51 -16.83
CA LYS A 93 -5.67 -23.78 -17.77
C LYS A 93 -5.85 -22.27 -17.64
N ALA A 94 -7.11 -21.82 -17.60
CA ALA A 94 -7.42 -20.40 -17.51
C ALA A 94 -6.89 -19.79 -16.20
N PHE A 95 -7.10 -20.45 -15.06
CA PHE A 95 -6.69 -19.90 -13.77
C PHE A 95 -5.18 -20.00 -13.54
N ALA A 96 -4.53 -21.04 -14.03
CA ALA A 96 -3.07 -21.09 -14.04
C ALA A 96 -2.48 -19.93 -14.86
N ALA A 97 -3.07 -19.59 -16.02
CA ALA A 97 -2.64 -18.45 -16.82
C ALA A 97 -2.89 -17.10 -16.11
N ILE A 98 -4.05 -16.95 -15.45
CA ILE A 98 -4.37 -15.74 -14.66
C ILE A 98 -3.40 -15.58 -13.49
N ASP A 99 -3.14 -16.64 -12.73
CA ASP A 99 -2.23 -16.60 -11.59
C ASP A 99 -0.79 -16.26 -12.03
N GLN A 100 -0.33 -16.83 -13.15
CA GLN A 100 0.97 -16.47 -13.75
C GLN A 100 1.00 -15.00 -14.20
N ALA A 101 -0.09 -14.50 -14.82
CA ALA A 101 -0.18 -13.12 -15.25
C ALA A 101 -0.11 -12.15 -14.06
N LYS A 102 -0.78 -12.47 -12.95
CA LYS A 102 -0.71 -11.68 -11.71
C LYS A 102 0.70 -11.65 -11.13
N ALA A 103 1.36 -12.80 -11.02
CA ALA A 103 2.74 -12.88 -10.52
C ALA A 103 3.71 -12.06 -11.41
N ASN A 104 3.53 -12.10 -12.73
CA ASN A 104 4.32 -11.29 -13.65
C ASN A 104 4.05 -9.78 -13.47
N ILE A 105 2.79 -9.40 -13.24
CA ILE A 105 2.42 -8.00 -12.99
C ILE A 105 3.03 -7.49 -11.69
N GLU A 106 2.93 -8.25 -10.59
CA GLU A 106 3.53 -7.91 -9.30
C GLU A 106 5.04 -7.72 -9.44
N LYS A 107 5.72 -8.63 -10.16
CA LYS A 107 7.14 -8.49 -10.48
C LYS A 107 7.44 -7.24 -11.31
N ASN A 108 6.60 -6.90 -12.28
CA ASN A 108 6.79 -5.69 -13.09
C ASN A 108 6.62 -4.40 -12.28
N ILE A 109 5.68 -4.36 -11.33
CA ILE A 109 5.55 -3.25 -10.38
C ILE A 109 6.84 -3.11 -9.56
N GLN A 110 7.34 -4.23 -9.01
CA GLN A 110 8.60 -4.22 -8.27
C GLN A 110 9.78 -3.72 -9.12
N ASN A 111 9.92 -4.22 -10.35
CA ASN A 111 10.98 -3.79 -11.27
C ASN A 111 10.91 -2.28 -11.57
N ALA A 112 9.70 -1.71 -11.70
CA ALA A 112 9.52 -0.28 -11.92
C ALA A 112 10.00 0.56 -10.73
N GLN A 113 9.70 0.11 -9.51
CA GLN A 113 10.17 0.73 -8.28
C GLN A 113 11.70 0.61 -8.14
N GLU A 114 12.26 -0.55 -8.45
CA GLU A 114 13.70 -0.79 -8.46
C GLU A 114 14.43 0.09 -9.50
N LEU A 115 13.84 0.33 -10.68
CA LEU A 115 14.41 1.20 -11.69
C LEU A 115 14.52 2.66 -11.19
N PHE A 116 13.46 3.16 -10.54
CA PHE A 116 13.49 4.49 -9.94
C PHE A 116 14.55 4.58 -8.83
N GLN A 117 14.60 3.59 -7.94
CA GLN A 117 15.62 3.54 -6.89
C GLN A 117 17.04 3.43 -7.46
N SER A 118 17.23 2.65 -8.52
CA SER A 118 18.51 2.55 -9.21
C SER A 118 18.94 3.89 -9.80
N LYS A 119 17.99 4.68 -10.31
CA LYS A 119 18.26 6.02 -10.83
C LYS A 119 18.65 7.00 -9.73
N LEU A 120 17.95 6.97 -8.59
CA LEU A 120 18.35 7.73 -7.40
C LEU A 120 19.76 7.36 -6.95
N ASN A 121 20.04 6.06 -6.80
CA ASN A 121 21.35 5.57 -6.42
C ASN A 121 22.43 6.04 -7.42
N GLN A 122 22.16 5.96 -8.73
CA GLN A 122 23.11 6.42 -9.75
C GLN A 122 23.44 7.90 -9.57
N ILE A 123 22.45 8.77 -9.37
CA ILE A 123 22.65 10.22 -9.23
C ILE A 123 23.37 10.56 -7.92
N PHE A 124 22.91 9.99 -6.81
CA PHE A 124 23.39 10.37 -5.47
C PHE A 124 24.60 9.56 -4.97
N SER A 125 25.02 8.51 -5.69
CA SER A 125 26.29 7.81 -5.42
C SER A 125 27.43 8.29 -6.32
N GLN A 126 27.11 8.97 -7.42
CA GLN A 126 28.11 9.58 -8.28
C GLN A 126 28.36 11.00 -7.79
N ASN A 127 29.50 11.21 -7.15
CA ASN A 127 30.06 12.54 -7.00
C ASN A 127 30.48 12.98 -8.40
N GLY A 128 29.58 13.65 -9.13
CA GLY A 128 29.91 14.22 -10.43
C GLY A 128 31.19 15.06 -10.32
N ASP A 129 31.93 15.18 -11.43
CA ASP A 129 33.18 15.96 -11.44
C ASP A 129 32.93 17.37 -10.86
N GLY A 130 33.50 17.63 -9.68
CA GLY A 130 33.41 18.92 -8.99
C GLY A 130 32.19 19.12 -8.07
N TRP A 131 31.42 18.09 -7.73
CA TRP A 131 30.38 18.20 -6.70
C TRP A 131 31.01 18.11 -5.31
N GLU A 132 30.75 19.13 -4.48
CA GLU A 132 31.14 19.10 -3.08
C GLU A 132 30.11 18.31 -2.27
N GLU A 133 30.59 17.29 -1.56
CA GLU A 133 29.82 16.59 -0.54
C GLU A 133 29.74 17.47 0.71
N ARG A 134 28.51 17.77 1.15
CA ARG A 134 28.27 18.57 2.34
C ARG A 134 27.21 17.92 3.21
N THR A 135 27.34 18.07 4.51
CA THR A 135 26.38 17.49 5.44
C THR A 135 25.10 18.32 5.49
N LEU A 136 23.95 17.69 5.72
CA LEU A 136 22.69 18.42 5.87
C LEU A 136 22.74 19.47 6.98
N GLY A 137 23.50 19.20 8.06
CA GLY A 137 23.70 20.15 9.15
C GLY A 137 24.49 21.41 8.77
N GLU A 138 25.31 21.36 7.73
CA GLU A 138 26.04 22.52 7.17
C GLU A 138 25.20 23.29 6.15
N LEU A 139 24.27 22.61 5.48
CA LEU A 139 23.48 23.16 4.37
C LEU A 139 22.19 23.83 4.83
N GLY A 140 21.66 23.46 6.01
CA GLY A 140 20.41 24.00 6.51
C GLY A 140 20.14 23.67 7.98
N THR A 141 18.95 24.07 8.43
CA THR A 141 18.48 23.86 9.80
C THR A 141 17.58 22.64 9.88
N LEU A 142 17.97 21.69 10.73
CA LEU A 142 17.19 20.49 11.03
C LEU A 142 16.71 20.54 12.48
N THR A 143 15.39 20.58 12.67
CA THR A 143 14.74 20.75 13.98
C THR A 143 13.41 19.99 14.03
N SER A 144 12.58 20.26 15.05
CA SER A 144 11.18 19.84 15.17
C SER A 144 10.34 21.03 15.65
N SER A 145 9.01 20.88 15.68
CA SER A 145 8.11 21.93 16.17
C SER A 145 8.19 22.12 17.68
N LYS A 146 7.64 23.25 18.14
CA LYS A 146 7.30 23.45 19.55
C LYS A 146 6.20 22.46 19.93
N ARG A 147 6.39 21.76 21.06
CA ARG A 147 5.40 20.84 21.60
C ARG A 147 4.05 21.50 21.86
N ILE A 148 3.01 20.92 21.26
CA ILE A 148 1.60 21.15 21.57
C ILE A 148 1.06 19.93 22.32
N PHE A 149 0.46 20.18 23.48
CA PHE A 149 -0.16 19.18 24.33
C PHE A 149 -1.61 18.93 23.90
N LYS A 150 -2.11 17.72 24.16
CA LYS A 150 -3.49 17.34 23.81
C LYS A 150 -4.56 18.29 24.35
N LYS A 151 -4.33 18.91 25.51
CA LYS A 151 -5.23 19.90 26.13
C LYS A 151 -5.35 21.21 25.34
N GLU A 152 -4.42 21.48 24.43
CA GLU A 152 -4.42 22.67 23.57
C GLU A 152 -5.14 22.40 22.24
N TYR A 153 -5.62 21.17 22.01
CA TYR A 153 -6.37 20.84 20.80
C TYR A 153 -7.78 21.42 20.89
N VAL A 154 -8.25 21.93 19.77
CA VAL A 154 -9.60 22.47 19.59
C VAL A 154 -10.29 21.74 18.43
N ASN A 155 -11.62 21.89 18.34
CA ASN A 155 -12.42 21.22 17.31
C ASN A 155 -12.33 21.92 15.95
N GLU A 156 -11.96 23.20 15.92
CA GLU A 156 -11.84 24.03 14.71
C GLU A 156 -10.75 25.10 14.91
N GLY A 157 -10.13 25.56 13.82
CA GLY A 157 -9.06 26.56 13.85
C GLY A 157 -7.98 26.25 12.83
N ILE A 158 -6.72 26.49 13.21
CA ILE A 158 -5.56 26.20 12.36
C ILE A 158 -5.28 24.69 12.35
N PRO A 159 -5.17 24.06 11.18
CA PRO A 159 -4.90 22.64 11.08
C PRO A 159 -3.62 22.21 11.81
N PHE A 160 -3.69 21.08 12.52
CA PHE A 160 -2.56 20.53 13.28
C PHE A 160 -2.18 19.13 12.77
N TYR A 161 -1.09 19.06 12.01
CA TYR A 161 -0.68 17.85 11.30
C TYR A 161 0.18 16.90 12.15
N ARG A 162 -0.13 15.62 12.05
CA ARG A 162 0.68 14.49 12.53
C ARG A 162 1.27 13.77 11.32
N SER A 163 2.02 12.69 11.57
CA SER A 163 2.64 11.89 10.50
C SER A 163 1.63 11.37 9.47
N LYS A 164 0.36 11.15 9.86
CA LYS A 164 -0.73 10.76 8.96
C LYS A 164 -0.97 11.84 7.91
N GLU A 165 -1.20 13.08 8.33
CA GLU A 165 -1.53 14.18 7.41
C GLU A 165 -0.31 14.55 6.54
N ILE A 166 0.92 14.49 7.09
CA ILE A 166 2.16 14.67 6.29
C ILE A 166 2.26 13.61 5.19
N LYS A 167 1.93 12.36 5.48
CA LYS A 167 1.90 11.27 4.49
C LYS A 167 0.84 11.51 3.41
N GLU A 168 -0.37 11.90 3.80
CA GLU A 168 -1.45 12.18 2.85
C GLU A 168 -1.05 13.29 1.87
N LEU A 169 -0.56 14.43 2.40
CA LEU A 169 -0.08 15.56 1.60
C LEU A 169 1.11 15.21 0.71
N GLY A 170 2.10 14.49 1.25
CA GLY A 170 3.30 14.08 0.52
C GLY A 170 3.01 13.18 -0.69
N ASN A 171 1.92 12.42 -0.60
CA ASN A 171 1.41 11.55 -1.67
C ASN A 171 0.34 12.23 -2.55
N GLY A 172 0.14 13.55 -2.41
CA GLY A 172 -0.82 14.33 -3.20
C GLY A 172 -2.28 13.98 -2.94
N ARG A 173 -2.61 13.45 -1.75
CA ARG A 173 -3.98 13.06 -1.38
C ARG A 173 -4.66 14.17 -0.58
N ASP A 174 -6.00 14.17 -0.64
CA ASP A 174 -6.80 14.97 0.27
C ASP A 174 -6.56 14.52 1.72
N ILE A 175 -6.47 15.50 2.61
CA ILE A 175 -6.20 15.28 4.03
C ILE A 175 -7.48 15.00 4.81
N SER A 176 -7.43 14.02 5.71
CA SER A 176 -8.51 13.75 6.66
C SER A 176 -8.23 14.46 7.98
N LEU A 177 -8.62 15.75 8.05
CA LEU A 177 -8.31 16.61 9.18
C LEU A 177 -9.15 16.31 10.43
N GLU A 178 -8.45 16.02 11.51
CA GLU A 178 -9.04 15.64 12.79
C GLU A 178 -8.62 16.56 13.94
N LEU A 179 -7.52 17.31 13.80
CA LEU A 179 -6.92 18.07 14.89
C LEU A 179 -6.61 19.51 14.47
N PHE A 180 -6.91 20.43 15.38
CA PHE A 180 -6.70 21.86 15.20
C PHE A 180 -6.08 22.47 16.47
N ILE A 181 -5.42 23.61 16.29
CA ILE A 181 -5.06 24.54 17.37
C ILE A 181 -5.76 25.87 17.15
N SER A 182 -5.95 26.66 18.21
CA SER A 182 -6.58 27.97 18.08
C SER A 182 -5.71 28.95 17.30
N GLU A 183 -6.34 29.90 16.62
CA GLU A 183 -5.70 31.03 15.94
C GLU A 183 -4.74 31.82 16.86
N GLU A 184 -5.17 32.07 18.10
CA GLU A 184 -4.37 32.76 19.10
C GLU A 184 -3.08 31.98 19.39
N ARG A 185 -3.21 30.67 19.60
CA ARG A 185 -2.05 29.81 19.87
C ARG A 185 -1.11 29.74 18.68
N TYR A 186 -1.66 29.64 17.47
CA TYR A 186 -0.87 29.66 16.24
C TYR A 186 -0.09 30.97 16.08
N ARG A 187 -0.73 32.13 16.30
CA ARG A 187 -0.07 33.45 16.25
C ARG A 187 1.05 33.58 17.28
N GLU A 188 0.82 33.09 18.50
CA GLU A 188 1.85 33.07 19.54
C GLU A 188 3.07 32.25 19.10
N ILE A 189 2.84 31.06 18.54
CA ILE A 189 3.90 30.17 18.04
C ILE A 189 4.63 30.81 16.87
N LYS A 190 3.90 31.35 15.89
CA LYS A 190 4.45 32.06 14.74
C LYS A 190 5.41 33.16 15.16
N SER A 191 5.03 33.97 16.16
CA SER A 191 5.87 35.05 16.66
C SER A 191 7.10 34.57 17.43
N LYS A 192 7.01 33.49 18.22
CA LYS A 192 8.08 33.08 19.15
C LYS A 192 9.01 31.98 18.62
N TYR A 193 8.48 31.05 17.84
CA TYR A 193 9.16 29.81 17.43
C TYR A 193 9.23 29.63 15.91
N GLY A 194 8.46 30.43 15.16
CA GLY A 194 8.27 30.27 13.73
C GLY A 194 7.29 29.15 13.36
N ILE A 195 6.90 29.14 12.09
CA ILE A 195 6.00 28.18 11.46
C ILE A 195 6.64 27.66 10.17
N PRO A 196 6.20 26.52 9.63
CA PRO A 196 6.64 26.08 8.31
C PRO A 196 6.39 27.16 7.25
N GLU A 197 7.38 27.40 6.40
CA GLU A 197 7.30 28.34 5.29
C GLU A 197 7.47 27.60 3.96
N LYS A 198 7.05 28.22 2.86
CA LYS A 198 7.15 27.66 1.51
C LYS A 198 8.56 27.13 1.23
N GLY A 199 8.64 25.89 0.77
CA GLY A 199 9.91 25.23 0.46
C GLY A 199 10.53 24.48 1.64
N ASP A 200 10.05 24.67 2.86
CA ASP A 200 10.44 23.81 3.98
C ASP A 200 9.98 22.36 3.74
N ILE A 201 10.72 21.41 4.30
CA ILE A 201 10.39 19.99 4.23
C ILE A 201 10.03 19.47 5.60
N LEU A 202 8.85 18.84 5.69
CA LEU A 202 8.43 18.07 6.85
C LEU A 202 8.65 16.59 6.57
N LEU A 203 9.46 15.94 7.41
CA LEU A 203 9.86 14.54 7.26
C LEU A 203 9.39 13.72 8.46
N THR A 204 8.66 12.64 8.21
CA THR A 204 8.27 11.69 9.25
C THR A 204 9.47 10.84 9.71
N ALA A 205 9.67 10.77 11.03
CA ALA A 205 10.88 10.24 11.65
C ALA A 205 10.64 9.12 12.67
N VAL A 206 9.39 8.90 13.09
CA VAL A 206 9.00 7.87 14.06
C VAL A 206 7.72 7.18 13.58
N GLY A 207 7.66 5.85 13.72
CA GLY A 207 6.56 5.03 13.21
C GLY A 207 6.74 4.78 11.72
N THR A 208 5.98 5.51 10.89
CA THR A 208 6.24 5.57 9.45
C THR A 208 7.37 6.56 9.21
N ILE A 209 8.50 6.08 8.69
CA ILE A 209 9.68 6.91 8.42
C ILE A 209 9.80 7.16 6.92
N GLY A 210 10.14 8.38 6.52
CA GLY A 210 10.47 8.72 5.14
C GLY A 210 9.40 9.44 4.35
N GLU A 211 8.18 9.56 4.88
CA GLU A 211 7.13 10.35 4.24
C GLU A 211 7.49 11.83 4.37
N MET A 212 7.44 12.55 3.24
CA MET A 212 7.88 13.94 3.15
C MET A 212 6.83 14.83 2.50
N TYR A 213 6.65 16.02 3.06
CA TYR A 213 5.85 17.08 2.48
C TYR A 213 6.70 18.34 2.28
N ILE A 214 6.67 18.91 1.07
CA ILE A 214 7.25 20.22 0.80
C ILE A 214 6.13 21.25 0.99
N VAL A 215 6.34 22.18 1.90
CA VAL A 215 5.37 23.23 2.22
C VAL A 215 5.13 24.11 0.99
N LYS A 216 3.86 24.30 0.65
CA LYS A 216 3.43 25.07 -0.50
C LYS A 216 3.19 26.53 -0.12
N ASP A 217 3.04 27.35 -1.14
CA ASP A 217 2.61 28.74 -0.95
C ASP A 217 1.19 28.78 -0.37
N ASN A 218 0.95 29.68 0.59
CA ASN A 218 -0.32 29.86 1.30
C ASN A 218 -0.75 28.70 2.22
N ASP A 219 0.13 27.71 2.46
CA ASP A 219 -0.11 26.72 3.50
C ASP A 219 -0.15 27.40 4.88
N GLU A 220 -1.24 27.19 5.62
CA GLU A 220 -1.39 27.70 6.99
C GLU A 220 -1.74 26.56 7.93
N PHE A 221 -0.73 26.05 8.65
CA PHE A 221 -0.89 24.92 9.56
C PHE A 221 0.24 24.88 10.59
N TYR A 222 0.08 24.06 11.63
CA TYR A 222 1.17 23.66 12.52
C TYR A 222 1.27 22.14 12.64
N PHE A 223 2.32 21.61 13.27
CA PHE A 223 2.59 20.17 13.22
C PHE A 223 3.17 19.61 14.52
N LYS A 224 3.03 18.29 14.68
CA LYS A 224 3.36 17.57 15.91
C LYS A 224 4.87 17.37 16.10
N ASP A 225 5.35 17.69 17.30
CA ASP A 225 6.74 17.49 17.71
C ASP A 225 7.11 16.01 17.87
N GLY A 226 8.40 15.70 17.74
CA GLY A 226 8.97 14.39 18.06
C GLY A 226 8.86 13.34 16.95
N ASN A 227 7.73 13.30 16.23
CA ASN A 227 7.52 12.36 15.13
C ASN A 227 7.82 12.96 13.75
N ILE A 228 7.82 14.29 13.66
CA ILE A 228 8.05 15.04 12.42
C ILE A 228 9.28 15.92 12.62
N MET A 229 10.22 15.81 11.68
CA MET A 229 11.34 16.72 11.53
C MET A 229 10.99 17.85 10.58
N TRP A 230 11.58 19.01 10.86
CA TRP A 230 11.44 20.21 10.07
C TRP A 230 12.81 20.62 9.53
N LEU A 231 12.94 20.55 8.21
CA LEU A 231 14.12 20.92 7.46
C LEU A 231 13.83 22.26 6.79
N LYS A 232 14.62 23.29 7.13
CA LYS A 232 14.42 24.67 6.66
C LYS A 232 15.74 25.40 6.44
N ASN A 233 15.67 26.58 5.82
CA ASN A 233 16.81 27.48 5.60
C ASN A 233 17.94 26.83 4.78
N PHE A 234 17.58 26.09 3.73
CA PHE A 234 18.54 25.54 2.77
C PHE A 234 18.74 26.52 1.61
N GLU A 235 19.66 27.47 1.76
CA GLU A 235 19.86 28.54 0.78
C GLU A 235 20.44 28.03 -0.55
N THR A 236 21.28 27.00 -0.50
CA THR A 236 21.99 26.47 -1.67
C THR A 236 21.31 25.27 -2.31
N LEU A 237 20.23 24.74 -1.73
CA LEU A 237 19.54 23.56 -2.24
C LEU A 237 18.09 23.86 -2.60
N ASN A 238 17.70 23.45 -3.80
CA ASN A 238 16.31 23.36 -4.20
C ASN A 238 15.57 22.29 -3.35
N SER A 239 14.39 22.62 -2.83
CA SER A 239 13.62 21.72 -1.95
C SER A 239 13.20 20.41 -2.62
N PHE A 240 12.94 20.40 -3.93
CA PHE A 240 12.62 19.18 -4.68
C PHE A 240 13.85 18.30 -4.86
N TYR A 241 15.01 18.90 -5.14
CA TYR A 241 16.29 18.18 -5.18
C TYR A 241 16.59 17.55 -3.81
N LEU A 242 16.48 18.33 -2.74
CA LEU A 242 16.68 17.85 -1.37
C LEU A 242 15.70 16.71 -1.02
N LYS A 243 14.42 16.82 -1.43
CA LYS A 243 13.45 15.72 -1.27
C LYS A 243 13.95 14.42 -1.92
N TYR A 244 14.44 14.47 -3.15
CA TYR A 244 14.98 13.27 -3.81
C TYR A 244 16.23 12.71 -3.12
N ALA A 245 17.15 13.58 -2.67
CA ALA A 245 18.33 13.15 -1.93
C ALA A 245 17.96 12.47 -0.61
N LEU A 246 16.94 12.99 0.09
CA LEU A 246 16.39 12.41 1.31
C LEU A 246 15.63 11.10 1.05
N THR A 247 14.91 10.98 -0.06
CA THR A 247 14.27 9.71 -0.45
C THR A 247 15.33 8.63 -0.59
N ASN A 248 16.41 8.91 -1.33
CA ASN A 248 17.51 7.97 -1.52
C ASN A 248 18.14 7.54 -0.18
N PHE A 249 18.38 8.51 0.71
CA PHE A 249 18.91 8.26 2.04
C PHE A 249 18.03 7.33 2.87
N VAL A 250 16.73 7.61 2.92
CA VAL A 250 15.79 6.84 3.73
C VAL A 250 15.71 5.39 3.23
N GLU A 251 15.72 5.19 1.91
CA GLU A 251 15.74 3.83 1.33
C GLU A 251 17.04 3.09 1.66
N HIS A 252 18.19 3.78 1.62
CA HIS A 252 19.46 3.20 2.06
C HIS A 252 19.44 2.81 3.55
N LEU A 253 18.87 3.66 4.41
CA LEU A 253 18.70 3.35 5.83
C LEU A 253 17.78 2.15 6.06
N LYS A 254 16.69 2.01 5.29
CA LYS A 254 15.79 0.85 5.34
C LYS A 254 16.53 -0.44 4.99
N ALA A 255 17.40 -0.40 3.97
CA ALA A 255 18.16 -1.56 3.54
C ALA A 255 19.19 -2.05 4.58
N ILE A 256 19.82 -1.11 5.31
CA ILE A 256 20.86 -1.43 6.31
C ILE A 256 20.25 -1.80 7.67
N SER A 257 19.12 -1.20 8.03
CA SER A 257 18.51 -1.38 9.35
C SER A 257 17.65 -2.64 9.39
N ARG A 258 18.22 -3.78 9.81
CA ARG A 258 17.45 -5.00 10.11
C ARG A 258 16.92 -4.97 11.56
N GLY A 259 15.60 -4.95 11.75
CA GLY A 259 14.94 -5.08 13.06
C GLY A 259 14.60 -3.76 13.78
N SER A 260 14.41 -3.80 15.10
CA SER A 260 13.93 -2.69 15.95
C SER A 260 14.86 -1.46 16.04
N ALA A 261 16.03 -1.50 15.41
CA ALA A 261 16.96 -0.37 15.30
C ALA A 261 16.48 0.73 14.32
N TYR A 262 15.46 0.43 13.50
CA TYR A 262 14.80 1.39 12.59
C TYR A 262 13.81 2.33 13.29
N ASN A 263 13.56 2.17 14.59
CA ASN A 263 12.40 2.79 15.25
C ASN A 263 12.40 4.32 15.34
N ALA A 264 13.51 5.00 15.07
CA ALA A 264 13.54 6.46 14.96
C ALA A 264 14.73 6.96 14.13
N LEU A 265 14.43 7.80 13.12
CA LEU A 265 15.42 8.68 12.52
C LEU A 265 15.65 9.84 13.50
N THR A 266 16.87 10.01 14.02
CA THR A 266 17.18 11.10 14.95
C THR A 266 17.70 12.32 14.19
N ILE A 267 17.47 13.53 14.70
CA ILE A 267 17.99 14.77 14.09
C ILE A 267 19.51 14.71 13.91
N GLN A 268 20.25 14.12 14.87
CA GLN A 268 21.71 14.00 14.77
C GLN A 268 22.16 13.12 13.60
N LYS A 269 21.55 11.94 13.42
CA LYS A 269 21.79 11.08 12.25
C LYS A 269 21.52 11.79 10.93
N LEU A 270 20.42 12.56 10.88
CA LEU A 270 20.07 13.28 9.66
C LEU A 270 21.03 14.45 9.38
N LYS A 271 21.43 15.21 10.41
CA LYS A 271 22.45 16.27 10.28
C LYS A 271 23.79 15.75 9.76
N ALA A 272 24.19 14.54 10.15
CA ALA A 272 25.45 13.92 9.76
C ALA A 272 25.42 13.28 8.37
N TYR A 273 24.26 13.24 7.70
CA TYR A 273 24.15 12.69 6.36
C TYR A 273 24.74 13.67 5.34
N SER A 274 25.66 13.17 4.51
CA SER A 274 26.26 13.92 3.41
C SER A 274 25.46 13.72 2.14
N ILE A 275 25.29 14.81 1.39
CA ILE A 275 24.71 14.80 0.06
C ILE A 275 25.57 15.62 -0.90
N PRO A 276 25.51 15.29 -2.19
CA PRO A 276 26.10 16.15 -3.20
C PRO A 276 25.32 17.46 -3.27
N ALA A 277 26.05 18.58 -3.28
CA ALA A 277 25.48 19.92 -3.36
C ALA A 277 25.95 20.66 -4.63
N PRO A 278 25.52 20.22 -5.84
CA PRO A 278 25.90 20.88 -7.08
C PRO A 278 25.23 22.25 -7.22
N ASN A 279 25.62 23.03 -8.23
CA ASN A 279 24.97 24.33 -8.48
C ASN A 279 23.49 24.19 -8.88
N GLN A 280 22.73 25.28 -8.78
CA GLN A 280 21.27 25.30 -8.99
C GLN A 280 20.84 24.76 -10.36
N ASN A 281 21.55 25.10 -11.44
CA ASN A 281 21.21 24.61 -12.79
C ASN A 281 21.30 23.08 -12.89
N VAL A 282 22.26 22.47 -12.20
CA VAL A 282 22.40 21.01 -12.14
C VAL A 282 21.29 20.39 -11.29
N GLN A 283 20.97 20.99 -10.14
CA GLN A 283 19.87 20.53 -9.30
C GLN A 283 18.54 20.54 -10.05
N GLU A 284 18.22 21.60 -10.79
CA GLU A 284 17.00 21.70 -11.59
C GLU A 284 16.92 20.61 -12.67
N ARG A 285 18.02 20.34 -13.37
CA ARG A 285 18.07 19.26 -14.37
C ARG A 285 17.83 17.89 -13.75
N ILE A 286 18.43 17.63 -12.58
CA ILE A 286 18.24 16.38 -11.83
C ILE A 286 16.77 16.24 -11.40
N VAL A 287 16.15 17.31 -10.90
CA VAL A 287 14.74 17.31 -10.50
C VAL A 287 13.85 16.98 -11.70
N ILE A 288 14.04 17.66 -12.84
CA ILE A 288 13.26 17.38 -14.06
C ILE A 288 13.41 15.92 -14.50
N GLU A 289 14.64 15.39 -14.49
CA GLU A 289 14.89 14.01 -14.86
C GLU A 289 14.19 13.02 -13.91
N LEU A 290 14.33 13.23 -12.60
CA LEU A 290 13.73 12.35 -11.59
C LEU A 290 12.20 12.44 -11.57
N ASP A 291 11.62 13.63 -11.77
CA ASP A 291 10.17 13.81 -11.91
C ASP A 291 9.65 13.01 -13.09
N LEU A 292 10.31 13.07 -14.25
CA LEU A 292 9.91 12.30 -15.44
C LEU A 292 9.98 10.79 -15.22
N VAL A 293 11.00 10.30 -14.50
CA VAL A 293 11.12 8.86 -14.20
C VAL A 293 10.07 8.44 -13.17
N GLN A 294 9.86 9.23 -12.12
CA GLN A 294 8.86 8.98 -11.09
C GLN A 294 7.44 8.98 -11.66
N GLU A 295 7.11 9.93 -12.54
CA GLU A 295 5.80 9.99 -13.20
C GLU A 295 5.54 8.73 -14.03
N LYS A 296 6.51 8.31 -14.85
CA LYS A 296 6.40 7.09 -15.65
C LYS A 296 6.26 5.84 -14.79
N ALA A 297 7.01 5.75 -13.68
CA ALA A 297 6.90 4.65 -12.73
C ALA A 297 5.50 4.60 -12.10
N ASN A 298 4.95 5.74 -11.69
CA ASN A 298 3.60 5.85 -11.11
C ASN A 298 2.51 5.48 -12.13
N GLN A 299 2.62 5.96 -13.36
CA GLN A 299 1.69 5.60 -14.44
C GLN A 299 1.68 4.09 -14.70
N LEU A 300 2.87 3.48 -14.74
CA LEU A 300 3.03 2.05 -14.95
C LEU A 300 2.44 1.24 -13.77
N GLU A 301 2.69 1.66 -12.54
CA GLU A 301 2.14 1.03 -11.34
C GLU A 301 0.60 1.08 -11.34
N ASN A 302 0.01 2.23 -11.67
CA ASN A 302 -1.44 2.39 -11.77
C ASN A 302 -2.06 1.50 -12.86
N HIS A 303 -1.45 1.48 -14.06
CA HIS A 303 -1.87 0.60 -15.14
C HIS A 303 -1.85 -0.89 -14.74
N TYR A 304 -0.82 -1.30 -14.00
CA TYR A 304 -0.73 -2.67 -13.52
C TYR A 304 -1.73 -2.99 -12.42
N LYS A 305 -2.02 -2.06 -11.52
CA LYS A 305 -3.10 -2.22 -10.52
C LYS A 305 -4.46 -2.40 -11.18
N GLU A 306 -4.77 -1.62 -12.21
CA GLU A 306 -6.00 -1.79 -12.99
C GLU A 306 -6.05 -3.16 -13.68
N LYS A 307 -4.94 -3.64 -14.24
CA LYS A 307 -4.86 -4.99 -14.82
C LYS A 307 -5.11 -6.09 -13.80
N LEU A 308 -4.61 -5.95 -12.57
CA LEU A 308 -4.89 -6.92 -11.50
C LEU A 308 -6.39 -7.01 -11.19
N LEU A 309 -7.07 -5.86 -11.10
CA LEU A 309 -8.52 -5.81 -10.93
C LEU A 309 -9.26 -6.46 -12.10
N ASN A 310 -8.85 -6.19 -13.33
CA ASN A 310 -9.43 -6.81 -14.53
C ASN A 310 -9.25 -8.33 -14.56
N LEU A 311 -8.11 -8.85 -14.07
CA LEU A 311 -7.88 -10.28 -13.95
C LEU A 311 -8.77 -10.93 -12.87
N ASP A 312 -9.07 -10.23 -11.79
CA ASP A 312 -10.05 -10.66 -10.79
C ASP A 312 -11.46 -10.74 -11.37
N GLU A 313 -11.88 -9.73 -12.13
CA GLU A 313 -13.18 -9.74 -12.82
C GLU A 313 -13.25 -10.81 -13.91
N LEU A 314 -12.17 -11.03 -14.66
CA LEU A 314 -12.09 -12.12 -15.65
C LEU A 314 -12.28 -13.49 -14.99
N LYS A 315 -11.66 -13.73 -13.83
CA LYS A 315 -11.83 -14.98 -13.07
C LYS A 315 -13.29 -15.19 -12.68
N LYS A 316 -13.97 -14.15 -12.19
CA LYS A 316 -15.40 -14.21 -11.85
C LYS A 316 -16.26 -14.51 -13.08
N SER A 317 -16.00 -13.83 -14.21
CA SER A 317 -16.74 -14.03 -15.45
C SER A 317 -16.58 -15.46 -15.99
N ILE A 318 -15.37 -16.02 -15.95
CA ILE A 318 -15.10 -17.41 -16.37
C ILE A 318 -15.87 -18.40 -15.49
N LEU A 319 -15.89 -18.21 -14.17
CA LEU A 319 -16.69 -19.04 -13.26
C LEU A 319 -18.17 -18.94 -13.58
N GLN A 320 -18.69 -17.74 -13.82
CA GLN A 320 -20.09 -17.54 -14.17
C GLN A 320 -20.45 -18.33 -15.43
N LYS A 321 -19.68 -18.17 -16.51
CA LYS A 321 -19.90 -18.91 -17.77
C LYS A 321 -19.83 -20.42 -17.59
N ALA A 322 -18.92 -20.91 -16.75
CA ALA A 322 -18.77 -22.34 -16.46
C ALA A 322 -20.01 -22.96 -15.81
N PHE A 323 -20.76 -22.18 -15.04
CA PHE A 323 -21.93 -22.66 -14.29
C PHE A 323 -23.28 -22.13 -14.81
N THR A 324 -23.28 -21.31 -15.88
CA THR A 324 -24.46 -21.03 -16.71
C THR A 324 -24.54 -21.88 -17.98
N GLY A 325 -23.53 -22.70 -18.27
CA GLY A 325 -23.50 -23.57 -19.45
C GLY A 325 -23.03 -22.88 -20.73
N GLU A 326 -22.32 -21.75 -20.60
CA GLU A 326 -21.81 -20.96 -21.73
C GLU A 326 -20.35 -21.27 -22.10
N LEU A 327 -19.72 -22.23 -21.41
CA LEU A 327 -18.29 -22.52 -21.52
C LEU A 327 -17.98 -23.74 -22.41
N THR A 328 -19.01 -24.42 -22.91
CA THR A 328 -18.94 -25.69 -23.66
C THR A 328 -19.95 -25.71 -24.79
#